data_AF-A0A194XWR7-F1
#
_entry.id   AF-A0A194XWR7-F1
#
_cell.length_a   1.000
_cell.length_b   1.000
_cell.length_c   1.000
_cell.angle_alpha   90.00
_cell.angle_beta   90.00
_cell.angle_gamma   90.00
#
_symmetry.space_group_name_H-M   'P 1'
#
loop_
_entity.id
_entity.type
_entity.pdbx_description
1 polymer ?
#
loop_
_entity_poly.entity_id
_entity_poly.type
_entity_poly.pdbx_seq_one_letter_code
_entity_poly.pdbx_strand_id
1 'polypeptide(L)'
;MLYDLNVPWSPSQDSAQLQRTISFLSEAGYSALALNHTIKSPLPPQITNPIPTTLPFTLPPKTTLLRRCTLTISDPSLNHRLPNLASAYDILALRPTSEKAFLSACQSLTEHSIISLDMTQRFPFHFKPKPFMTAVNRGIRFEICYAQATMGDAGSRRNFISNCLGILRATSGRGLIVSSEATSVLGVRAPADVLNLLSVWGLGKDRGLEALDVNPRGVVMNEGLKRSGFRGVVDIIDGGDKPTPKEKNTPTSNGAGKKGKRKATSGSQQLSSEAPLSKRAAKKARLAAVNPEPDTSPPPPATELDTPSEIKTTTNG
;
A
#
# COMPACT_ATOMS: atom_id res chain seq x y z
N MET A 1 0.68 -0.65 8.47
CA MET A 1 1.57 -1.84 8.41
C MET A 1 2.89 -1.35 7.83
N LEU A 2 4.04 -1.90 8.20
CA LEU A 2 5.32 -1.37 7.72
C LEU A 2 5.96 -2.30 6.69
N TYR A 3 6.47 -1.69 5.63
CA TYR A 3 6.92 -2.36 4.42
C TYR A 3 8.37 -2.03 4.13
N ASP A 4 9.18 -3.03 3.80
CA ASP A 4 10.44 -2.83 3.06
C ASP A 4 10.31 -3.55 1.73
N LEU A 5 10.10 -2.79 0.65
CA LEU A 5 9.85 -3.34 -0.67
C LEU A 5 11.15 -3.62 -1.46
N ASN A 6 12.33 -3.46 -0.85
CA ASN A 6 13.61 -3.69 -1.52
C ASN A 6 14.65 -4.34 -0.59
N VAL A 7 14.46 -5.60 -0.23
CA VAL A 7 15.49 -6.43 0.40
C VAL A 7 16.27 -7.15 -0.71
N PRO A 8 17.56 -6.85 -0.98
CA PRO A 8 18.29 -7.46 -2.08
C PRO A 8 18.39 -8.98 -1.95
N TRP A 9 18.18 -9.70 -3.05
CA TRP A 9 18.27 -11.15 -3.13
C TRP A 9 19.03 -11.61 -4.39
N SER A 10 19.90 -12.62 -4.25
CA SER A 10 20.47 -13.35 -5.38
C SER A 10 20.56 -14.87 -5.14
N PRO A 11 20.63 -15.71 -6.19
CA PRO A 11 20.74 -17.17 -6.03
C PRO A 11 22.02 -17.64 -5.34
N SER A 12 23.06 -16.81 -5.30
CA SER A 12 24.37 -17.10 -4.73
C SER A 12 24.61 -16.44 -3.37
N GLN A 13 23.56 -15.90 -2.75
CA GLN A 13 23.64 -15.21 -1.46
C GLN A 13 23.59 -16.20 -0.28
N ASP A 14 24.34 -15.91 0.77
CA ASP A 14 24.27 -16.67 2.03
C ASP A 14 22.85 -16.60 2.63
N SER A 15 22.26 -17.77 2.88
CA SER A 15 20.95 -17.90 3.50
C SER A 15 20.94 -17.44 4.96
N ALA A 16 22.06 -17.56 5.69
CA ALA A 16 22.15 -17.07 7.07
C ALA A 16 22.23 -15.53 7.13
N GLN A 17 22.95 -14.87 6.22
CA GLN A 17 22.91 -13.42 6.02
C GLN A 17 21.48 -12.96 5.69
N LEU A 18 20.79 -13.63 4.76
CA LEU A 18 19.41 -13.30 4.42
C LEU A 18 18.46 -13.46 5.61
N GLN A 19 18.58 -14.56 6.37
CA GLN A 19 17.80 -14.81 7.58
C GLN A 19 18.01 -13.70 8.62
N ARG A 20 19.27 -13.30 8.89
CA ARG A 20 19.59 -12.21 9.84
C ARG A 20 18.96 -10.89 9.42
N THR A 21 19.02 -10.53 8.13
CA THR A 21 18.38 -9.32 7.61
C THR A 21 16.86 -9.35 7.78
N ILE A 22 16.21 -10.48 7.48
CA ILE A 22 14.76 -10.66 7.66
C ILE A 22 14.35 -10.58 9.13
N SER A 23 15.07 -11.26 10.03
CA SER A 23 14.80 -11.21 11.47
C SER A 23 14.94 -9.80 12.03
N PHE A 24 16.02 -9.08 11.69
CA PHE A 24 16.25 -7.72 12.16
C PHE A 24 15.23 -6.71 11.61
N LEU A 25 14.81 -6.84 10.34
CA LEU A 25 13.70 -6.08 9.79
C LEU A 25 12.39 -6.33 10.55
N SER A 26 12.09 -7.60 10.87
CA SER A 26 10.89 -7.96 11.62
C SER A 26 10.91 -7.45 13.07
N GLU A 27 12.07 -7.46 13.72
CA GLU A 27 12.28 -6.93 15.06
C GLU A 27 12.16 -5.40 15.09
N ALA A 28 12.67 -4.72 14.05
CA ALA A 28 12.47 -3.28 13.81
C ALA A 28 11.01 -2.89 13.42
N GLY A 29 10.09 -3.86 13.33
CA GLY A 29 8.65 -3.63 13.13
C GLY A 29 8.16 -3.74 11.67
N TYR A 30 9.03 -4.04 10.71
CA TYR A 30 8.62 -4.29 9.32
C TYR A 30 7.90 -5.64 9.21
N SER A 31 6.71 -5.63 8.60
CA SER A 31 5.77 -6.75 8.61
C SER A 31 5.53 -7.35 7.22
N ALA A 32 5.81 -6.61 6.15
CA ALA A 32 5.90 -7.16 4.79
C ALA A 32 7.23 -6.78 4.14
N LEU A 33 7.99 -7.78 3.71
CA LEU A 33 9.31 -7.61 3.09
C LEU A 33 9.27 -8.15 1.65
N ALA A 34 9.76 -7.38 0.68
CA ALA A 34 9.89 -7.86 -0.69
C ALA A 34 11.35 -8.21 -1.02
N LEU A 35 11.61 -9.48 -1.28
CA LEU A 35 12.89 -9.97 -1.78
C LEU A 35 13.03 -9.53 -3.24
N ASN A 36 14.06 -8.75 -3.54
CA ASN A 36 14.25 -8.10 -4.83
C ASN A 36 15.34 -8.78 -5.67
N HIS A 37 14.94 -9.46 -6.74
CA HIS A 37 15.84 -9.97 -7.77
C HIS A 37 16.06 -8.91 -8.86
N THR A 38 17.31 -8.52 -9.10
CA THR A 38 17.66 -7.48 -10.08
C THR A 38 18.08 -8.10 -11.42
N ILE A 39 17.39 -7.75 -12.50
CA ILE A 39 17.66 -8.21 -13.87
C ILE A 39 18.18 -7.02 -14.71
N LYS A 40 19.13 -7.27 -15.61
CA LYS A 40 19.59 -6.30 -16.62
C LYS A 40 18.97 -6.62 -17.97
N SER A 41 18.51 -5.60 -18.71
CA SER A 41 18.04 -5.75 -20.10
C SER A 41 19.21 -6.14 -21.03
N PRO A 42 19.03 -6.96 -22.08
CA PRO A 42 17.77 -7.53 -22.59
C PRO A 42 17.20 -8.66 -21.73
N LEU A 43 15.87 -8.82 -21.76
CA LEU A 43 15.19 -9.91 -21.04
C LEU A 43 15.45 -11.29 -21.70
N PRO A 44 15.66 -12.35 -20.90
CA PRO A 44 15.86 -13.71 -21.41
C PRO A 44 14.62 -14.22 -22.19
N PRO A 45 14.77 -15.26 -23.04
CA PRO A 45 13.66 -15.86 -23.77
C PRO A 45 12.68 -16.58 -22.84
N GLN A 46 13.19 -17.30 -21.84
CA GLN A 46 12.41 -17.92 -20.78
C GLN A 46 12.53 -17.08 -19.52
N ILE A 47 11.39 -16.66 -18.97
CA ILE A 47 11.32 -15.89 -17.73
C ILE A 47 10.90 -16.84 -16.61
N THR A 48 11.77 -17.02 -15.63
CA THR A 48 11.51 -17.74 -14.39
C THR A 48 11.79 -16.81 -13.21
N ASN A 49 11.07 -17.02 -12.10
CA ASN A 49 11.36 -16.35 -10.84
C ASN A 49 12.27 -17.26 -10.01
N PRO A 50 13.53 -16.89 -9.76
CA PRO A 50 14.47 -17.73 -9.02
C PRO A 50 14.29 -17.64 -7.50
N ILE A 51 13.47 -16.70 -6.99
CA ILE A 51 13.25 -16.53 -5.55
C ILE A 51 12.34 -17.66 -5.04
N PRO A 52 12.80 -18.52 -4.11
CA PRO A 52 12.02 -19.65 -3.64
C PRO A 52 10.71 -19.22 -2.95
N THR A 53 9.62 -19.93 -3.22
CA THR A 53 8.34 -19.76 -2.51
C THR A 53 8.46 -20.12 -1.02
N THR A 54 9.37 -21.04 -0.68
CA THR A 54 9.70 -21.45 0.69
C THR A 54 11.21 -21.28 0.91
N LEU A 55 11.61 -20.47 1.90
CA LEU A 55 13.02 -20.30 2.27
C LEU A 55 13.52 -21.48 3.11
N PRO A 56 14.85 -21.75 3.15
CA PRO A 56 15.44 -22.86 3.91
C PRO A 56 15.49 -22.61 5.44
N PHE A 57 14.78 -21.61 5.95
CA PHE A 57 14.73 -21.25 7.36
C PHE A 57 13.34 -20.72 7.75
N THR A 58 12.98 -20.89 9.02
CA THR A 58 11.71 -20.39 9.58
C THR A 58 11.68 -18.86 9.56
N LEU A 59 10.58 -18.29 9.08
CA LEU A 59 10.34 -16.84 9.10
C LEU A 59 9.92 -16.36 10.50
N PRO A 60 10.23 -15.10 10.88
CA PRO A 60 9.70 -14.53 12.11
C PRO A 60 8.15 -14.45 12.10
N PRO A 61 7.50 -14.52 13.27
CA PRO A 61 6.05 -14.47 13.35
C PRO A 61 5.51 -13.12 12.85
N LYS A 62 4.45 -13.17 12.02
CA LYS A 62 3.81 -12.02 11.34
C LYS A 62 4.61 -11.41 10.18
N THR A 63 5.79 -11.93 9.81
CA THR A 63 6.47 -11.51 8.57
C THR A 63 5.78 -12.11 7.34
N THR A 64 5.33 -11.28 6.41
CA THR A 64 4.93 -11.70 5.05
C THR A 64 6.07 -11.44 4.08
N LEU A 65 6.38 -12.41 3.21
CA LEU A 65 7.33 -12.22 2.12
C LEU A 65 6.62 -12.02 0.78
N LEU A 66 7.19 -11.14 -0.04
CA LEU A 66 6.84 -10.89 -1.44
C LEU A 66 8.07 -11.09 -2.31
N ARG A 67 7.89 -11.49 -3.58
CA ARG A 67 8.98 -11.64 -4.55
C ARG A 67 8.90 -10.53 -5.57
N ARG A 68 9.88 -9.64 -5.58
CA ARG A 68 9.98 -8.48 -6.47
C ARG A 68 11.03 -8.73 -7.56
N CYS A 69 10.78 -8.21 -8.75
CA CYS A 69 11.82 -7.98 -9.75
C CYS A 69 12.13 -6.48 -9.87
N THR A 70 13.40 -6.12 -10.04
CA THR A 70 13.81 -4.79 -10.52
C THR A 70 14.53 -4.95 -11.86
N LEU A 71 13.94 -4.45 -12.95
CA LEU A 71 14.54 -4.50 -14.29
C LEU A 71 15.27 -3.19 -14.61
N THR A 72 16.57 -3.27 -14.83
CA THR A 72 17.38 -2.15 -15.31
C THR A 72 17.18 -1.95 -16.81
N ILE A 73 16.66 -0.78 -17.21
CA ILE A 73 16.30 -0.45 -18.61
C ILE A 73 17.08 0.76 -19.16
N SER A 74 17.65 0.61 -20.35
CA SER A 74 18.43 1.63 -21.07
C SER A 74 17.72 2.16 -22.32
N ASP A 75 17.11 1.26 -23.11
CA ASP A 75 16.22 1.58 -24.22
C ASP A 75 14.83 0.96 -23.98
N PRO A 76 13.72 1.71 -24.07
CA PRO A 76 12.38 1.16 -23.95
C PRO A 76 12.00 0.13 -25.03
N SER A 77 12.61 0.16 -26.22
CA SER A 77 12.19 -0.71 -27.35
C SER A 77 12.30 -2.22 -27.07
N LEU A 78 13.28 -2.62 -26.26
CA LEU A 78 13.64 -4.03 -26.06
C LEU A 78 12.68 -4.79 -25.12
N ASN A 79 11.77 -4.09 -24.44
CA ASN A 79 11.08 -4.59 -23.24
C ASN A 79 9.69 -5.20 -23.54
N HIS A 80 9.49 -5.78 -24.72
CA HIS A 80 8.23 -6.39 -25.14
C HIS A 80 7.74 -7.54 -24.23
N ARG A 81 8.63 -8.18 -23.46
CA ARG A 81 8.30 -9.25 -22.49
C ARG A 81 7.92 -8.75 -21.08
N LEU A 82 7.67 -7.45 -20.90
CA LEU A 82 7.27 -6.90 -19.60
C LEU A 82 6.02 -7.55 -18.98
N PRO A 83 4.94 -7.88 -19.73
CA PRO A 83 3.77 -8.55 -19.14
C PRO A 83 4.10 -9.95 -18.61
N ASN A 84 4.93 -10.71 -19.35
CA ASN A 84 5.43 -12.01 -18.90
C ASN A 84 6.27 -11.86 -17.62
N LEU A 85 7.12 -10.82 -17.54
CA LEU A 85 7.90 -10.52 -16.34
C LEU A 85 7.01 -10.14 -15.15
N ALA A 86 6.00 -9.28 -15.34
CA ALA A 86 5.07 -8.90 -14.28
C ALA A 86 4.31 -10.11 -13.73
N SER A 87 3.86 -11.03 -14.60
CA SER A 87 3.14 -12.24 -14.20
C SER A 87 3.96 -13.21 -13.32
N ALA A 88 5.29 -13.19 -13.43
CA ALA A 88 6.19 -14.09 -12.71
C ALA A 88 6.55 -13.61 -11.28
N TYR A 89 6.25 -12.36 -10.91
CA TYR A 89 6.61 -11.76 -9.63
C TYR A 89 5.38 -11.21 -8.91
N ASP A 90 5.53 -10.91 -7.62
CA ASP A 90 4.49 -10.29 -6.81
C ASP A 90 4.51 -8.75 -6.93
N ILE A 91 5.65 -8.16 -7.33
CA ILE A 91 5.84 -6.72 -7.65
C ILE A 91 6.87 -6.58 -8.79
N LEU A 92 6.62 -5.70 -9.77
CA LEU A 92 7.62 -5.29 -10.77
C LEU A 92 8.03 -3.81 -10.62
N ALA A 93 9.34 -3.59 -10.52
CA ALA A 93 9.99 -2.29 -10.51
C ALA A 93 10.89 -2.08 -11.75
N LEU A 94 11.03 -0.83 -12.21
CA LEU A 94 11.96 -0.45 -13.28
C LEU A 94 13.06 0.48 -12.77
N ARG A 95 14.30 0.24 -13.18
CA ARG A 95 15.48 1.08 -12.90
C ARG A 95 16.01 1.70 -14.21
N PRO A 96 15.46 2.84 -14.65
CA PRO A 96 15.88 3.47 -15.90
C PRO A 96 17.24 4.17 -15.79
N THR A 97 18.10 3.99 -16.79
CA THR A 97 19.45 4.59 -16.85
C THR A 97 19.59 5.71 -17.90
N SER A 98 18.60 5.90 -18.78
CA SER A 98 18.58 6.96 -19.80
C SER A 98 17.33 7.84 -19.68
N GLU A 99 17.37 9.07 -20.21
CA GLU A 99 16.17 9.93 -20.23
C GLU A 99 15.04 9.31 -21.04
N LYS A 100 15.36 8.66 -22.18
CA LYS A 100 14.38 7.95 -23.02
C LYS A 100 13.67 6.84 -22.25
N ALA A 101 14.40 6.04 -21.49
CA ALA A 101 13.83 4.98 -20.64
C ALA A 101 13.06 5.54 -19.44
N PHE A 102 13.56 6.61 -18.80
CA PHE A 102 12.88 7.26 -17.69
C PHE A 102 11.53 7.89 -18.11
N LEU A 103 11.50 8.60 -19.23
CA LEU A 103 10.27 9.17 -19.79
C LEU A 103 9.28 8.08 -20.19
N SER A 104 9.76 6.98 -20.80
CA SER A 104 8.92 5.84 -21.17
C SER A 104 8.33 5.11 -19.96
N ALA A 105 9.10 4.90 -18.88
CA ALA A 105 8.57 4.38 -17.62
C ALA A 105 7.47 5.30 -17.06
N CYS A 106 7.76 6.61 -16.96
CA CYS A 106 6.80 7.59 -16.45
C CYS A 106 5.49 7.66 -17.26
N GLN A 107 5.54 7.49 -18.58
CA GLN A 107 4.43 7.83 -19.48
C GLN A 107 3.76 6.62 -20.15
N SER A 108 4.52 5.67 -20.71
CA SER A 108 4.00 4.64 -21.63
C SER A 108 4.01 3.22 -21.08
N LEU A 109 4.99 2.83 -20.26
CA LEU A 109 5.07 1.45 -19.73
C LEU A 109 4.05 1.25 -18.59
N THR A 110 3.24 0.20 -18.68
CA THR A 110 2.09 -0.09 -17.79
C THR A 110 2.35 -1.16 -16.73
N GLU A 111 3.28 -2.08 -17.00
CA GLU A 111 3.43 -3.34 -16.24
C GLU A 111 4.13 -3.22 -14.88
N HIS A 112 4.45 -1.99 -14.44
CA HIS A 112 5.26 -1.73 -13.25
C HIS A 112 4.56 -0.75 -12.32
N SER A 113 4.81 -0.89 -11.02
CA SER A 113 4.26 -0.02 -9.97
C SER A 113 5.33 0.85 -9.30
N ILE A 114 6.61 0.51 -9.46
CA ILE A 114 7.74 1.21 -8.83
C ILE A 114 8.76 1.65 -9.89
N ILE A 115 9.19 2.91 -9.84
CA ILE A 115 10.40 3.39 -10.51
C ILE A 115 11.50 3.52 -9.44
N SER A 116 12.50 2.64 -9.51
CA SER A 116 13.59 2.50 -8.54
C SER A 116 14.88 3.07 -9.11
N LEU A 117 15.20 4.32 -8.76
CA LEU A 117 16.40 4.98 -9.24
C LEU A 117 17.62 4.59 -8.39
N ASP A 118 18.72 4.26 -9.05
CA ASP A 118 20.04 4.28 -8.42
C ASP A 118 20.50 5.73 -8.34
N MET A 119 20.44 6.30 -7.14
CA MET A 119 20.79 7.69 -6.85
C MET A 119 22.27 7.87 -6.50
N THR A 120 23.08 6.82 -6.45
CA THR A 120 24.53 6.91 -6.18
C THR A 120 25.32 7.52 -7.35
N GLN A 121 24.77 7.43 -8.56
CA GLN A 121 25.33 7.95 -9.81
C GLN A 121 24.82 9.35 -10.18
N ARG A 122 25.57 10.09 -11.01
CA ARG A 122 25.11 11.35 -11.60
C ARG A 122 24.31 11.07 -12.87
N PHE A 123 23.01 11.36 -12.85
CA PHE A 123 22.16 11.18 -14.03
C PHE A 123 22.57 12.08 -15.21
N PRO A 124 22.42 11.60 -16.46
CA PRO A 124 22.68 12.42 -17.66
C PRO A 124 21.51 13.35 -18.03
N PHE A 125 20.47 13.44 -17.19
CA PHE A 125 19.27 14.24 -17.42
C PHE A 125 18.76 14.90 -16.14
N HIS A 126 17.88 15.90 -16.30
CA HIS A 126 17.32 16.67 -15.19
C HIS A 126 15.92 16.16 -14.79
N PHE A 127 15.64 16.11 -13.49
CA PHE A 127 14.34 15.71 -12.94
C PHE A 127 13.27 16.81 -13.14
N LYS A 128 12.62 16.77 -14.31
CA LYS A 128 11.51 17.66 -14.70
C LYS A 128 10.21 17.23 -13.98
N PRO A 129 9.44 18.13 -13.33
CA PRO A 129 8.24 17.74 -12.57
C PRO A 129 7.15 17.01 -13.37
N LYS A 130 6.93 17.38 -14.64
CA LYS A 130 5.84 16.81 -15.47
C LYS A 130 5.91 15.28 -15.59
N PRO A 131 7.01 14.63 -16.03
CA PRO A 131 7.17 13.18 -16.00
C PRO A 131 6.86 12.53 -14.64
N PHE A 132 7.39 13.07 -13.54
CA PHE A 132 7.15 12.54 -12.20
C PHE A 132 5.67 12.56 -11.83
N MET A 133 4.99 13.71 -12.02
CA MET A 133 3.57 13.83 -11.71
C MET A 133 2.68 13.00 -12.64
N THR A 134 3.06 12.80 -13.91
CA THR A 134 2.39 11.84 -14.80
C THR A 134 2.46 10.42 -14.23
N ALA A 135 3.62 9.97 -13.76
CA ALA A 135 3.76 8.64 -13.16
C ALA A 135 2.96 8.49 -11.85
N VAL A 136 3.06 9.48 -10.94
CA VAL A 136 2.33 9.47 -9.65
C VAL A 136 0.82 9.40 -9.87
N ASN A 137 0.29 10.16 -10.84
CA ASN A 137 -1.13 10.16 -11.20
C ASN A 137 -1.58 8.85 -11.88
N ARG A 138 -0.67 8.12 -12.55
CA ARG A 138 -0.91 6.76 -13.08
C ARG A 138 -0.86 5.66 -12.00
N GLY A 139 -0.65 6.01 -10.73
CA GLY A 139 -0.54 5.06 -9.62
C GLY A 139 0.88 4.52 -9.37
N ILE A 140 1.86 4.88 -10.21
CA ILE A 140 3.27 4.48 -10.05
C ILE A 140 3.88 5.25 -8.87
N ARG A 141 4.88 4.67 -8.20
CA ARG A 141 5.62 5.28 -7.09
C ARG A 141 7.11 5.37 -7.37
N PHE A 142 7.75 6.42 -6.87
CA PHE A 142 9.20 6.58 -6.95
C PHE A 142 9.85 6.10 -5.66
N GLU A 143 10.86 5.24 -5.78
CA GLU A 143 11.51 4.63 -4.63
C GLU A 143 12.79 5.35 -4.22
N ILE A 144 12.89 5.65 -2.92
CA ILE A 144 14.09 6.16 -2.26
C ILE A 144 14.70 5.01 -1.43
N CYS A 145 15.80 4.45 -1.92
CA CYS A 145 16.51 3.34 -1.26
C CYS A 145 17.58 3.87 -0.29
N TYR A 146 17.27 3.96 1.01
CA TYR A 146 18.09 4.74 1.94
C TYR A 146 19.49 4.15 2.19
N ALA A 147 19.71 2.85 1.98
CA ALA A 147 21.03 2.24 2.15
C ALA A 147 22.06 2.73 1.12
N GLN A 148 21.62 3.20 -0.06
CA GLN A 148 22.50 3.85 -1.05
C GLN A 148 23.24 5.07 -0.45
N ALA A 149 22.65 5.75 0.52
CA ALA A 149 23.24 6.91 1.21
C ALA A 149 24.10 6.53 2.42
N THR A 150 23.64 5.54 3.21
CA THR A 150 24.26 5.18 4.50
C THR A 150 25.40 4.18 4.37
N MET A 151 25.36 3.31 3.35
CA MET A 151 26.41 2.33 3.03
C MET A 151 27.33 2.79 1.88
N GLY A 152 26.95 3.86 1.17
CA GLY A 152 27.73 4.44 0.08
C GLY A 152 28.93 5.27 0.52
N ASP A 153 29.90 5.43 -0.38
CA ASP A 153 31.07 6.30 -0.17
C ASP A 153 30.67 7.80 -0.15
N ALA A 154 31.66 8.68 0.07
CA ALA A 154 31.41 10.13 0.12
C ALA A 154 30.90 10.71 -1.22
N GLY A 155 31.32 10.17 -2.35
CA GLY A 155 30.83 10.51 -3.69
C GLY A 155 29.40 10.02 -3.91
N SER A 156 29.14 8.74 -3.69
CA SER A 156 27.79 8.13 -3.80
C SER A 156 26.77 8.85 -2.92
N ARG A 157 27.12 9.16 -1.66
CA ARG A 157 26.24 9.89 -0.74
C ARG A 157 25.99 11.34 -1.17
N ARG A 158 26.99 12.03 -1.76
CA ARG A 158 26.80 13.38 -2.33
C ARG A 158 25.83 13.35 -3.51
N ASN A 159 26.01 12.40 -4.43
CA ASN A 159 25.11 12.20 -5.56
C ASN A 159 23.70 11.84 -5.08
N PHE A 160 23.58 10.94 -4.10
CA PHE A 160 22.30 10.53 -3.52
C PHE A 160 21.51 11.73 -3.00
N ILE A 161 22.13 12.57 -2.16
CA ILE A 161 21.45 13.73 -1.56
C ILE A 161 21.02 14.73 -2.65
N SER A 162 21.88 15.00 -3.63
CA SER A 162 21.56 15.87 -4.77
C SER A 162 20.38 15.34 -5.61
N ASN A 163 20.40 14.04 -5.92
CA ASN A 163 19.37 13.36 -6.71
C ASN A 163 18.04 13.30 -5.94
N CYS A 164 18.08 12.93 -4.66
CA CYS A 164 16.93 12.91 -3.76
C CYS A 164 16.26 14.30 -3.70
N LEU A 165 17.02 15.37 -3.43
CA LEU A 165 16.52 16.75 -3.46
C LEU A 165 15.97 17.19 -4.83
N GLY A 166 16.44 16.58 -5.92
CA GLY A 166 15.86 16.75 -7.25
C GLY A 166 14.49 16.06 -7.37
N ILE A 167 14.37 14.81 -6.94
CA ILE A 167 13.14 14.02 -6.93
C ILE A 167 12.08 14.67 -6.02
N LEU A 168 12.44 15.06 -4.79
CA LEU A 168 11.51 15.70 -3.84
C LEU A 168 10.90 16.98 -4.39
N ARG A 169 11.68 17.80 -5.11
CA ARG A 169 11.18 19.00 -5.81
C ARG A 169 10.33 18.65 -7.02
N ALA A 170 10.67 17.58 -7.76
CA ALA A 170 9.91 17.14 -8.93
C ALA A 170 8.54 16.50 -8.59
N THR A 171 8.39 15.91 -7.40
CA THR A 171 7.13 15.30 -6.93
C THR A 171 6.35 16.16 -5.91
N SER A 172 6.93 17.27 -5.43
CA SER A 172 6.46 17.97 -4.21
C SER A 172 6.29 17.03 -3.01
N GLY A 173 7.17 16.03 -2.88
CA GLY A 173 7.11 14.99 -1.85
C GLY A 173 6.00 13.94 -2.01
N ARG A 174 5.25 13.94 -3.12
CA ARG A 174 4.11 13.02 -3.35
C ARG A 174 4.51 11.71 -4.01
N GLY A 175 3.76 10.63 -3.74
CA GLY A 175 3.89 9.37 -4.49
C GLY A 175 5.27 8.72 -4.36
N LEU A 176 5.94 8.95 -3.23
CA LEU A 176 7.21 8.33 -2.86
C LEU A 176 6.94 7.04 -2.09
N ILE A 177 7.85 6.07 -2.23
CA ILE A 177 8.02 4.98 -1.28
C ILE A 177 9.47 4.96 -0.79
N VAL A 178 9.68 4.43 0.40
CA VAL A 178 11.02 4.28 1.00
C VAL A 178 11.25 2.81 1.31
N SER A 179 12.45 2.32 1.05
CA SER A 179 12.86 0.92 1.25
C SER A 179 14.37 0.86 1.48
N SER A 180 14.91 -0.26 1.92
CA SER A 180 16.32 -0.30 2.32
C SER A 180 17.29 -0.34 1.12
N GLU A 181 17.16 -1.34 0.26
CA GLU A 181 18.24 -1.83 -0.63
C GLU A 181 19.51 -2.22 0.16
N ALA A 182 19.35 -2.63 1.43
CA ALA A 182 20.46 -2.95 2.32
C ALA A 182 21.06 -4.34 2.00
N THR A 183 22.28 -4.34 1.46
CA THR A 183 23.05 -5.58 1.17
C THR A 183 23.54 -6.30 2.43
N SER A 184 23.45 -5.67 3.61
CA SER A 184 23.86 -6.21 4.90
C SER A 184 22.96 -5.68 6.00
N VAL A 185 22.81 -6.44 7.10
CA VAL A 185 22.05 -6.06 8.30
C VAL A 185 22.48 -4.67 8.82
N LEU A 186 23.77 -4.35 8.72
CA LEU A 186 24.34 -3.05 9.13
C LEU A 186 23.79 -1.85 8.34
N GLY A 187 23.18 -2.09 7.17
CA GLY A 187 22.50 -1.07 6.36
C GLY A 187 21.04 -0.84 6.72
N VAL A 188 20.40 -1.74 7.48
CA VAL A 188 18.99 -1.63 7.88
C VAL A 188 18.82 -0.61 9.01
N ARG A 189 17.72 0.14 9.02
CA ARG A 189 17.39 1.15 10.02
C ARG A 189 15.95 0.98 10.51
N ALA A 190 15.67 1.41 11.74
CA ALA A 190 14.32 1.39 12.27
C ALA A 190 13.44 2.46 11.59
N PRO A 191 12.11 2.29 11.54
CA PRO A 191 11.21 3.24 10.86
C PRO A 191 11.36 4.70 11.34
N ALA A 192 11.64 4.91 12.63
CA ALA A 192 11.89 6.23 13.21
C ALA A 192 13.20 6.87 12.69
N ASP A 193 14.28 6.09 12.56
CA ASP A 193 15.55 6.56 11.99
C ASP A 193 15.40 6.91 10.51
N VAL A 194 14.62 6.11 9.78
CA VAL A 194 14.31 6.37 8.36
C VAL A 194 13.51 7.67 8.21
N LEU A 195 12.50 7.92 9.06
CA LEU A 195 11.80 9.21 9.10
C LEU A 195 12.74 10.38 9.42
N ASN A 196 13.70 10.21 10.34
CA ASN A 196 14.68 11.23 10.66
C ASN A 196 15.63 11.52 9.48
N LEU A 197 16.12 10.49 8.78
CA LEU A 197 16.94 10.65 7.57
C LEU A 197 16.18 11.37 6.45
N LEU A 198 14.91 11.00 6.22
CA LEU A 198 14.04 11.67 5.25
C LEU A 198 13.82 13.14 5.60
N SER A 199 13.64 13.46 6.89
CA SER A 199 13.51 14.84 7.37
C SER A 199 14.80 15.65 7.17
N VAL A 200 15.98 15.04 7.34
CA VAL A 200 17.29 15.66 7.02
C VAL A 200 17.46 15.91 5.52
N TRP A 201 16.86 15.08 4.66
CA TRP A 201 16.81 15.29 3.22
C TRP A 201 15.68 16.22 2.75
N GLY A 202 14.93 16.83 3.67
CA GLY A 202 13.89 17.83 3.37
C GLY A 202 12.50 17.26 3.06
N LEU A 203 12.23 15.97 3.32
CA LEU A 203 10.89 15.42 3.25
C LEU A 203 10.14 15.62 4.57
N GLY A 204 9.04 16.38 4.55
CA GLY A 204 8.20 16.61 5.73
C GLY A 204 7.64 15.31 6.31
N LYS A 205 7.50 15.25 7.65
CA LYS A 205 7.16 14.04 8.41
C LYS A 205 5.92 13.31 7.88
N ASP A 206 4.87 14.03 7.52
CA ASP A 206 3.61 13.46 7.02
C ASP A 206 3.82 12.71 5.69
N ARG A 207 4.64 13.25 4.79
CA ARG A 207 5.03 12.57 3.53
C ARG A 207 6.01 11.43 3.76
N GLY A 208 6.87 11.53 4.79
CA GLY A 208 7.70 10.42 5.24
C GLY A 208 6.88 9.22 5.73
N LEU A 209 5.83 9.48 6.51
CA LEU A 209 4.87 8.47 6.96
C LEU A 209 4.05 7.89 5.80
N GLU A 210 3.57 8.75 4.88
CA GLU A 210 2.91 8.34 3.64
C GLU A 210 3.80 7.39 2.81
N ALA A 211 5.11 7.63 2.77
CA ALA A 211 6.08 6.83 2.02
C ALA A 211 6.52 5.51 2.70
N LEU A 212 6.13 5.27 3.96
CA LEU A 212 6.48 4.05 4.72
C LEU A 212 5.28 3.11 5.00
N ASP A 213 4.06 3.63 5.12
CA ASP A 213 2.83 2.81 5.27
C ASP A 213 1.92 2.93 4.03
N VAL A 214 1.41 4.14 3.75
CA VAL A 214 0.30 4.36 2.80
C VAL A 214 0.66 4.01 1.35
N ASN A 215 1.75 4.56 0.80
CA ASN A 215 2.15 4.31 -0.58
C ASN A 215 2.69 2.89 -0.79
N PRO A 216 3.53 2.30 0.10
CA PRO A 216 3.92 0.89 -0.01
C PRO A 216 2.71 -0.06 0.08
N ARG A 217 1.78 0.19 1.00
CA ARG A 217 0.51 -0.55 1.08
C ARG A 217 -0.28 -0.46 -0.23
N GLY A 218 -0.40 0.75 -0.80
CA GLY A 218 -1.06 0.96 -2.08
C GLY A 218 -0.46 0.11 -3.21
N VAL A 219 0.87 0.04 -3.30
CA VAL A 219 1.57 -0.83 -4.26
C VAL A 219 1.24 -2.31 -4.01
N VAL A 220 1.42 -2.80 -2.79
CA VAL A 220 1.21 -4.23 -2.46
C VAL A 220 -0.24 -4.67 -2.72
N MET A 221 -1.23 -3.85 -2.34
CA MET A 221 -2.64 -4.16 -2.58
C MET A 221 -2.98 -4.13 -4.07
N ASN A 222 -2.50 -3.13 -4.82
CA ASN A 222 -2.80 -3.00 -6.25
C ASN A 222 -2.16 -4.12 -7.09
N GLU A 223 -0.91 -4.49 -6.84
CA GLU A 223 -0.28 -5.62 -7.55
C GLU A 223 -0.86 -6.97 -7.16
N GLY A 224 -1.34 -7.13 -5.91
CA GLY A 224 -2.16 -8.27 -5.51
C GLY A 224 -3.46 -8.37 -6.32
N LEU A 225 -4.23 -7.28 -6.36
CA LEU A 225 -5.51 -7.21 -7.08
C LEU A 225 -5.36 -7.38 -8.60
N LYS A 226 -4.25 -6.93 -9.21
CA LYS A 226 -3.93 -7.22 -10.63
C LYS A 226 -3.71 -8.70 -10.93
N ARG A 227 -3.40 -9.52 -9.92
CA ARG A 227 -2.98 -10.93 -10.07
C ARG A 227 -4.05 -11.92 -9.63
N SER A 228 -4.79 -11.64 -8.57
CA SER A 228 -5.99 -12.41 -8.19
C SER A 228 -7.27 -11.94 -8.88
N GLY A 229 -7.23 -10.77 -9.54
CA GLY A 229 -8.39 -10.18 -10.20
C GLY A 229 -8.34 -10.27 -11.72
N PHE A 230 -9.51 -10.54 -12.33
CA PHE A 230 -9.72 -10.49 -13.77
C PHE A 230 -10.88 -9.55 -14.10
N ARG A 231 -10.59 -8.47 -14.85
CA ARG A 231 -11.58 -7.47 -15.31
C ARG A 231 -12.46 -6.88 -14.19
N GLY A 232 -11.95 -6.76 -12.97
CA GLY A 232 -12.65 -6.21 -11.81
C GLY A 232 -13.37 -7.25 -10.94
N VAL A 233 -13.48 -8.51 -11.37
CA VAL A 233 -13.77 -9.65 -10.49
C VAL A 233 -12.51 -9.99 -9.72
N VAL A 234 -12.60 -10.24 -8.41
CA VAL A 234 -11.49 -10.69 -7.57
C VAL A 234 -11.80 -12.10 -7.08
N ASP A 235 -10.87 -13.04 -7.24
CA ASP A 235 -10.98 -14.36 -6.63
C ASP A 235 -10.75 -14.26 -5.10
N ILE A 236 -11.73 -14.66 -4.31
CA ILE A 236 -11.71 -14.62 -2.85
C ILE A 236 -11.63 -16.06 -2.36
N ILE A 237 -10.40 -16.53 -2.16
CA ILE A 237 -10.14 -17.80 -1.47
C ILE A 237 -10.49 -17.60 0.00
N ASP A 238 -11.66 -18.08 0.41
CA ASP A 238 -12.06 -18.11 1.82
C ASP A 238 -11.09 -19.03 2.58
N GLY A 239 -10.39 -18.45 3.56
CA GLY A 239 -9.40 -19.16 4.38
C GLY A 239 -10.02 -20.11 5.40
N GLY A 240 -11.35 -20.09 5.55
CA GLY A 240 -12.10 -20.85 6.54
C GLY A 240 -12.02 -20.24 7.94
N ASP A 241 -13.13 -20.35 8.69
CA ASP A 241 -13.17 -19.94 10.09
C ASP A 241 -12.13 -20.71 10.91
N LYS A 242 -11.29 -19.98 11.66
CA LYS A 242 -10.42 -20.60 12.67
C LYS A 242 -11.33 -21.29 13.70
N PRO A 243 -11.18 -22.60 13.94
CA PRO A 243 -12.07 -23.30 14.86
C PRO A 243 -11.95 -22.68 16.25
N THR A 244 -13.08 -22.15 16.75
CA THR A 244 -13.16 -21.61 18.10
C THR A 244 -12.78 -22.70 19.11
N PRO A 245 -11.98 -22.40 20.15
CA PRO A 245 -11.65 -23.38 21.17
C PRO A 245 -12.94 -23.84 21.87
N LYS A 246 -13.36 -25.08 21.59
CA LYS A 246 -14.49 -25.69 22.30
C LYS A 246 -14.11 -25.85 23.76
N GLU A 247 -14.74 -25.09 24.63
CA GLU A 247 -14.61 -25.25 26.07
C GLU A 247 -14.91 -26.70 26.46
N LYS A 248 -13.96 -27.34 27.15
CA LYS A 248 -14.13 -28.71 27.63
C LYS A 248 -15.04 -28.70 28.85
N ASN A 249 -16.35 -28.69 28.61
CA ASN A 249 -17.34 -28.96 29.66
C ASN A 249 -17.06 -30.33 30.29
N THR A 250 -16.56 -30.31 31.53
CA THR A 250 -16.32 -31.51 32.34
C THR A 250 -17.66 -32.12 32.76
N PRO A 251 -17.86 -33.45 32.58
CA PRO A 251 -19.09 -34.09 33.00
C PRO A 251 -19.04 -34.39 34.51
N THR A 252 -19.82 -33.67 35.30
CA THR A 252 -20.17 -34.08 36.67
C THR A 252 -21.54 -34.76 36.67
N SER A 253 -21.70 -35.80 37.50
CA SER A 253 -22.80 -36.76 37.39
C SER A 253 -23.81 -36.66 38.54
N ASN A 254 -25.05 -37.03 38.22
CA ASN A 254 -26.12 -37.51 39.11
C ASN A 254 -26.67 -36.58 40.23
N GLY A 255 -28.00 -36.41 40.24
CA GLY A 255 -28.74 -35.79 41.35
C GLY A 255 -30.22 -35.58 41.02
N ALA A 256 -31.11 -36.45 41.49
CA ALA A 256 -32.49 -36.49 41.02
C ALA A 256 -33.51 -35.81 41.98
N GLY A 257 -34.12 -34.71 41.51
CA GLY A 257 -35.55 -34.43 41.64
C GLY A 257 -36.15 -33.92 42.98
N LYS A 258 -36.88 -32.78 42.89
CA LYS A 258 -38.19 -32.59 43.57
C LYS A 258 -38.99 -31.42 42.96
N LYS A 259 -40.33 -31.48 43.08
CA LYS A 259 -41.28 -30.41 42.67
C LYS A 259 -41.62 -29.53 43.89
N GLY A 260 -41.82 -28.20 43.73
CA GLY A 260 -42.10 -27.32 44.89
C GLY A 260 -42.54 -25.86 44.67
N LYS A 261 -43.78 -25.65 44.19
CA LYS A 261 -44.75 -24.57 44.51
C LYS A 261 -44.30 -23.12 44.91
N ARG A 262 -44.67 -22.15 44.06
CA ARG A 262 -44.84 -20.66 44.19
C ARG A 262 -44.99 -19.99 45.60
N LYS A 263 -44.27 -18.85 45.81
CA LYS A 263 -44.71 -17.45 46.18
C LYS A 263 -43.41 -16.63 46.50
N ALA A 264 -43.07 -15.43 46.03
CA ALA A 264 -43.74 -14.12 45.87
C ALA A 264 -44.19 -13.48 47.21
N THR A 265 -43.86 -12.23 47.57
CA THR A 265 -43.02 -11.14 46.94
C THR A 265 -41.81 -10.82 47.85
N SER A 266 -41.11 -9.66 47.96
CA SER A 266 -41.08 -8.28 47.39
C SER A 266 -39.75 -7.60 47.86
N GLY A 267 -39.23 -6.49 47.32
CA GLY A 267 -39.62 -5.69 46.14
C GLY A 267 -39.05 -4.25 46.16
N SER A 268 -38.90 -3.63 44.98
CA SER A 268 -38.73 -2.18 44.78
C SER A 268 -39.32 -1.76 43.42
N GLN A 269 -39.68 -0.49 43.26
CA GLN A 269 -40.46 0.05 42.12
C GLN A 269 -39.52 0.78 41.11
N GLN A 270 -39.91 1.20 39.89
CA GLN A 270 -41.23 1.29 39.25
C GLN A 270 -41.17 1.12 37.70
N LEU A 271 -42.34 1.20 37.05
CA LEU A 271 -42.69 1.13 35.62
C LEU A 271 -41.80 2.00 34.68
N SER A 272 -41.68 1.74 33.36
CA SER A 272 -42.77 1.52 32.39
C SER A 272 -42.52 0.53 31.22
N SER A 273 -43.58 0.27 30.44
CA SER A 273 -43.72 -0.76 29.38
C SER A 273 -43.85 -0.14 27.97
N GLU A 274 -43.56 -0.86 26.88
CA GLU A 274 -44.52 -1.72 26.14
C GLU A 274 -43.88 -2.92 25.41
N ALA A 275 -44.70 -3.91 25.00
CA ALA A 275 -44.30 -5.11 24.25
C ALA A 275 -45.48 -5.60 23.34
N PRO A 276 -45.30 -6.56 22.40
CA PRO A 276 -45.37 -6.21 20.98
C PRO A 276 -46.58 -6.75 20.19
N LEU A 277 -46.86 -6.12 19.04
CA LEU A 277 -48.00 -6.40 18.16
C LEU A 277 -47.91 -7.73 17.40
N SER A 278 -49.08 -8.31 17.07
CA SER A 278 -49.18 -9.67 16.53
C SER A 278 -48.92 -9.78 15.01
N LYS A 279 -48.52 -10.98 14.58
CA LYS A 279 -48.09 -11.33 13.21
C LYS A 279 -49.10 -11.02 12.09
N ARG A 280 -50.36 -10.73 12.40
CA ARG A 280 -51.41 -10.40 11.41
C ARG A 280 -51.30 -8.95 10.89
N ALA A 281 -50.80 -8.01 11.69
CA ALA A 281 -50.62 -6.62 11.29
C ALA A 281 -49.45 -6.44 10.30
N ALA A 282 -48.29 -7.04 10.61
CA ALA A 282 -47.08 -6.96 9.80
C ALA A 282 -47.28 -7.45 8.34
N LYS A 283 -48.14 -8.46 8.13
CA LYS A 283 -48.45 -8.95 6.78
C LYS A 283 -49.27 -7.96 5.95
N LYS A 284 -50.07 -7.07 6.57
CA LYS A 284 -50.81 -6.02 5.84
C LYS A 284 -49.90 -4.87 5.42
N ALA A 285 -49.00 -4.44 6.30
CA ALA A 285 -48.00 -3.41 5.98
C ALA A 285 -47.06 -3.85 4.83
N ARG A 286 -46.60 -5.11 4.85
CA ARG A 286 -45.68 -5.66 3.84
C ARG A 286 -46.30 -5.82 2.43
N LEU A 287 -47.62 -5.65 2.28
CA LEU A 287 -48.28 -5.70 0.97
C LEU A 287 -48.48 -4.31 0.33
N ALA A 288 -48.38 -3.24 1.11
CA ALA A 288 -48.63 -1.86 0.65
C ALA A 288 -47.40 -1.16 0.05
N ALA A 289 -46.22 -1.80 0.09
CA ALA A 289 -44.93 -1.22 -0.30
C ALA A 289 -44.38 -1.80 -1.62
N VAL A 290 -45.26 -2.27 -2.53
CA VAL A 290 -44.87 -3.16 -3.65
C VAL A 290 -45.04 -2.53 -5.04
N ASN A 291 -45.80 -1.44 -5.22
CA ASN A 291 -45.74 -0.56 -6.41
C ASN A 291 -46.34 0.84 -6.13
N PRO A 292 -45.99 1.90 -6.91
CA PRO A 292 -45.96 3.31 -6.42
C PRO A 292 -46.72 4.31 -7.34
N GLU A 293 -46.18 5.53 -7.51
CA GLU A 293 -46.65 6.74 -8.26
C GLU A 293 -47.43 7.79 -7.42
N PRO A 294 -47.31 9.11 -7.71
CA PRO A 294 -46.06 9.89 -7.71
C PRO A 294 -46.13 11.16 -6.82
N ASP A 295 -45.00 11.80 -6.54
CA ASP A 295 -44.94 13.01 -5.69
C ASP A 295 -45.33 14.29 -6.45
N THR A 296 -46.25 15.07 -5.89
CA THR A 296 -46.69 16.36 -6.43
C THR A 296 -46.72 17.44 -5.33
N SER A 297 -45.62 18.17 -5.17
CA SER A 297 -45.55 19.37 -4.32
C SER A 297 -44.73 20.49 -5.01
N PRO A 298 -45.13 21.77 -4.87
CA PRO A 298 -44.54 22.87 -5.65
C PRO A 298 -43.28 23.48 -5.01
N PRO A 299 -42.39 24.13 -5.81
CA PRO A 299 -41.19 24.78 -5.31
C PRO A 299 -41.48 26.10 -4.56
N PRO A 300 -40.62 26.52 -3.61
CA PRO A 300 -40.74 27.81 -2.92
C PRO A 300 -40.37 29.00 -3.85
N PRO A 301 -40.88 30.22 -3.55
CA PRO A 301 -40.74 31.39 -4.42
C PRO A 301 -39.37 32.07 -4.32
N ALA A 302 -39.04 32.85 -5.35
CA ALA A 302 -37.83 33.68 -5.43
C ALA A 302 -38.03 35.07 -4.77
N THR A 303 -36.92 35.69 -4.36
CA THR A 303 -36.86 37.10 -3.95
C THR A 303 -36.16 37.95 -5.02
N GLU A 304 -36.69 39.13 -5.30
CA GLU A 304 -36.19 40.04 -6.34
C GLU A 304 -35.17 41.06 -5.82
N LEU A 305 -34.23 41.41 -6.72
CA LEU A 305 -33.63 42.72 -6.97
C LEU A 305 -33.50 43.75 -5.82
N ASP A 306 -32.27 44.20 -5.56
CA ASP A 306 -31.97 45.64 -5.51
C ASP A 306 -30.54 45.96 -6.00
N THR A 307 -30.41 47.04 -6.78
CA THR A 307 -29.21 47.69 -7.37
C THR A 307 -29.67 49.05 -7.91
N PRO A 308 -28.87 50.15 -7.95
CA PRO A 308 -27.42 50.15 -8.23
C PRO A 308 -26.54 51.27 -7.59
N SER A 309 -25.23 51.22 -7.82
CA SER A 309 -24.34 52.37 -8.16
C SER A 309 -22.89 51.83 -8.32
N GLU A 310 -22.27 51.90 -9.50
CA GLU A 310 -21.59 53.08 -10.07
C GLU A 310 -20.50 53.68 -9.14
N ILE A 311 -19.27 53.15 -9.25
CA ILE A 311 -18.05 53.94 -9.02
C ILE A 311 -17.26 53.96 -10.33
N LYS A 312 -17.24 55.11 -11.00
CA LYS A 312 -16.42 55.33 -12.21
C LYS A 312 -15.02 55.80 -11.81
N THR A 313 -14.04 55.44 -12.64
CA THR A 313 -12.67 55.97 -12.57
C THR A 313 -12.62 57.47 -12.89
N THR A 314 -11.83 58.22 -12.12
CA THR A 314 -11.32 59.54 -12.55
C THR A 314 -9.81 59.59 -12.37
N THR A 315 -9.10 59.87 -13.46
CA THR A 315 -7.69 60.29 -13.45
C THR A 315 -7.61 61.80 -13.24
N ASN A 316 -6.63 62.25 -12.45
CA ASN A 316 -5.77 63.43 -12.68
C ASN A 316 -5.05 63.80 -11.37
N GLY A 317 -3.75 64.09 -11.46
CA GLY A 317 -2.86 64.35 -10.32
C GLY A 317 -1.49 63.76 -10.58
#